data_AF-A0A5R8MRC4-F1
#
_entry.id   AF-A0A5R8MRC4-F1
#
_cell.length_a   1.000
_cell.length_b   1.000
_cell.length_c   1.000
_cell.angle_alpha   90.00
_cell.angle_beta   90.00
_cell.angle_gamma   90.00
#
_symmetry.space_group_name_H-M   'P 1'
#
loop_
_entity.id
_entity.type
_entity.pdbx_description
1 polymer ?
#
loop_
_entity_poly.entity_id
_entity_poly.type
_entity_poly.pdbx_seq_one_letter_code
_entity_poly.pdbx_strand_id
1 'polypeptide(L)'
;AETGDGPLVTAPAQALIDELGVDPERVRALAVKVVRRADVERLAAAAPTRQESPPGGTEQIDRGTRVTPGNDGAAGPGSGRSPRSLSANQRAVGRAVSLSHQTVPAAYTAVKVDVGHAVAAARDLTRRLRRLVGLPDLLISAVARLHRDFPLFFAALVDEGTASVPESPHVGVTIDLGAGLYVPVIRDAGTKSVAEIAGELAEYRRLAQRGGFREEQLAGGTIVVTLHHDAGIVMAVPIIFPGQACAVALTSPQREGERTVAVVGLSYDHRLINGRDAVLFLQALKETLEGTPSEGL
;
A
#
# COMPACT_ATOMS: atom_id res chain seq x y z
N ALA A 1 -50.17 -20.54 4.04
CA ALA A 1 -49.60 -19.88 5.23
C ALA A 1 -48.13 -19.65 4.95
N GLU A 2 -47.80 -18.38 4.68
CA GLU A 2 -46.49 -17.70 4.69
C GLU A 2 -45.26 -18.46 4.17
N THR A 3 -44.99 -18.32 2.86
CA THR A 3 -43.67 -18.55 2.28
C THR A 3 -42.76 -17.37 2.62
N GLY A 4 -41.83 -17.57 3.55
CA GLY A 4 -40.89 -16.54 4.03
C GLY A 4 -39.93 -16.06 2.95
N ASP A 5 -40.00 -14.78 2.63
CA ASP A 5 -39.19 -14.06 1.64
C ASP A 5 -37.82 -13.65 2.23
N GLY A 6 -37.06 -14.66 2.69
CA GLY A 6 -35.73 -14.50 3.26
C GLY A 6 -34.66 -15.16 2.39
N PRO A 7 -33.39 -14.70 2.46
CA PRO A 7 -32.31 -15.32 1.72
C PRO A 7 -32.06 -16.75 2.24
N LEU A 8 -31.69 -17.67 1.34
CA LEU A 8 -31.44 -19.06 1.72
C LEU A 8 -30.10 -19.17 2.46
N VAL A 9 -30.12 -19.59 3.73
CA VAL A 9 -28.91 -19.72 4.57
C VAL A 9 -28.40 -21.15 4.52
N THR A 10 -27.12 -21.37 4.21
CA THR A 10 -26.55 -22.73 4.20
C THR A 10 -26.29 -23.25 5.61
N ALA A 11 -26.30 -24.57 5.82
CA ALA A 11 -26.07 -25.16 7.16
C ALA A 11 -24.74 -24.71 7.83
N PRO A 12 -23.61 -24.61 7.11
CA PRO A 12 -22.37 -24.07 7.70
C PRO A 12 -22.43 -22.57 8.04
N ALA A 13 -23.29 -21.80 7.36
CA ALA A 13 -23.53 -20.40 7.67
C ALA A 13 -24.42 -20.25 8.91
N GLN A 14 -25.46 -21.09 9.04
CA GLN A 14 -26.35 -21.10 10.20
C GLN A 14 -25.58 -21.47 11.47
N ALA A 15 -24.75 -22.51 11.43
CA ALA A 15 -23.93 -22.91 12.57
C ALA A 15 -23.02 -21.77 13.08
N LEU A 16 -22.45 -20.98 12.15
CA LEU A 16 -21.60 -19.85 12.50
C LEU A 16 -22.39 -18.63 13.00
N ILE A 17 -23.61 -18.41 12.49
CA ILE A 17 -24.52 -17.38 13.01
C ILE A 17 -24.87 -17.67 14.47
N ASP A 18 -25.19 -18.93 14.78
CA ASP A 18 -25.55 -19.37 16.13
C ASP A 18 -24.34 -19.29 17.08
N GLU A 19 -23.16 -19.70 16.61
CA GLU A 19 -21.90 -19.63 17.36
C GLU A 19 -21.50 -18.19 17.72
N LEU A 20 -21.64 -17.25 16.78
CA LEU A 20 -21.21 -15.86 16.94
C LEU A 20 -22.34 -14.92 17.41
N GLY A 21 -23.55 -15.43 17.60
CA GLY A 21 -24.73 -14.63 17.99
C GLY A 21 -25.04 -13.51 17.00
N VAL A 22 -24.89 -13.76 15.69
CA VAL A 22 -25.08 -12.74 14.66
C VAL A 22 -26.56 -12.40 14.49
N ASP A 23 -26.90 -11.12 14.58
CA ASP A 23 -28.26 -10.62 14.42
C ASP A 23 -28.88 -11.04 13.05
N PRO A 24 -30.02 -11.76 13.05
CA PRO A 24 -30.73 -12.17 11.83
C PRO A 24 -31.10 -11.01 10.89
N GLU A 25 -31.32 -9.80 11.39
CA GLU A 25 -31.57 -8.62 10.55
C GLU A 25 -30.34 -8.21 9.74
N ARG A 26 -29.15 -8.34 10.33
CA ARG A 26 -27.87 -8.07 9.63
C ARG A 26 -27.59 -9.12 8.55
N VAL A 27 -27.99 -10.37 8.77
CA VAL A 27 -27.90 -11.43 7.77
C VAL A 27 -28.83 -11.15 6.59
N ARG A 28 -30.06 -10.70 6.85
CA ARG A 28 -31.01 -10.28 5.79
C ARG A 28 -30.52 -9.05 5.01
N ALA A 29 -29.84 -8.12 5.68
CA ALA A 29 -29.30 -6.90 5.07
C ALA A 29 -28.15 -7.15 4.06
N LEU A 30 -27.60 -8.37 3.99
CA LEU A 30 -26.59 -8.74 2.98
C LEU A 30 -27.15 -8.70 1.55
N ALA A 31 -28.48 -8.74 1.37
CA ALA A 31 -29.17 -8.66 0.07
C ALA A 31 -28.66 -9.68 -0.97
N VAL A 32 -28.17 -10.84 -0.53
CA VAL A 32 -27.73 -11.95 -1.37
C VAL A 32 -28.79 -13.05 -1.40
N LYS A 33 -28.94 -13.76 -2.53
CA LYS A 33 -29.93 -14.85 -2.65
C LYS A 33 -29.61 -16.06 -1.77
N VAL A 34 -28.32 -16.32 -1.53
CA VAL A 34 -27.83 -17.43 -0.70
C VAL A 34 -26.73 -16.91 0.22
N VAL A 35 -26.93 -17.05 1.53
CA VAL A 35 -25.92 -16.70 2.55
C VAL A 35 -25.05 -17.92 2.83
N ARG A 36 -23.75 -17.78 2.56
CA ARG A 36 -22.72 -18.81 2.82
C ARG A 36 -21.90 -18.43 4.04
N ARG A 37 -21.16 -19.39 4.58
CA ARG A 37 -20.31 -19.20 5.77
C ARG A 37 -19.37 -18.00 5.64
N ALA A 38 -18.73 -17.83 4.48
CA ALA A 38 -17.87 -16.70 4.19
C ALA A 38 -18.57 -15.33 4.28
N ASP A 39 -19.89 -15.27 4.04
CA ASP A 39 -20.66 -14.03 4.16
C ASP A 39 -20.90 -13.67 5.63
N VAL A 40 -21.08 -14.67 6.49
CA VAL A 40 -21.20 -14.54 7.95
C VAL A 40 -19.86 -14.14 8.57
N GLU A 41 -18.75 -14.73 8.11
CA GLU A 41 -17.39 -14.37 8.55
C GLU A 41 -17.08 -12.89 8.26
N ARG A 42 -17.42 -12.40 7.06
CA ARG A 42 -17.28 -10.98 6.72
C ARG A 42 -18.20 -10.08 7.53
N LEU A 43 -19.42 -10.55 7.85
CA LEU A 43 -20.38 -9.80 8.65
C LEU A 43 -19.94 -9.67 10.13
N ALA A 44 -19.35 -10.74 10.68
CA ALA A 44 -18.81 -10.77 12.04
C ALA A 44 -17.55 -9.91 12.17
N ALA A 45 -16.64 -9.95 11.18
CA ALA A 45 -15.44 -9.12 11.13
C ALA A 45 -15.73 -7.61 11.02
N ALA A 46 -16.95 -7.23 10.58
CA ALA A 46 -17.38 -5.85 10.44
C ALA A 46 -18.15 -5.29 11.66
N ALA A 47 -18.29 -6.06 12.76
CA ALA A 47 -18.97 -5.57 13.96
C ALA A 47 -18.03 -4.68 14.81
N PRO A 48 -18.47 -3.49 15.28
CA PRO A 48 -17.71 -2.74 16.27
C PRO A 48 -17.70 -3.52 17.60
N THR A 49 -16.51 -3.70 18.16
CA THR A 49 -16.30 -4.36 19.45
C THR A 49 -17.09 -3.64 20.53
N ARG A 50 -18.07 -4.32 21.15
CA ARG A 50 -18.71 -3.82 22.36
C ARG A 50 -17.69 -3.85 23.49
N GLN A 51 -17.24 -2.67 23.94
CA GLN A 51 -16.57 -2.54 25.24
C GLN A 51 -17.61 -2.76 26.33
N GLU A 52 -17.44 -3.82 27.12
CA GLU A 52 -18.10 -3.94 28.42
C GLU A 52 -17.37 -3.03 29.43
N SER A 53 -18.13 -2.17 30.12
CA SER A 53 -17.66 -1.40 31.26
C SER A 53 -18.09 -2.08 32.57
N PRO A 54 -17.25 -2.07 33.62
CA PRO A 54 -17.59 -2.64 34.93
C PRO A 54 -18.52 -1.71 35.73
N PRO A 55 -19.21 -2.21 36.78
CA PRO A 55 -20.26 -1.45 37.46
C PRO A 55 -19.72 -0.60 38.62
N GLY A 56 -20.36 0.55 38.83
CA GLY A 56 -20.46 1.20 40.14
C GLY A 56 -19.92 2.61 40.23
N GLY A 57 -20.78 3.57 40.56
CA GLY A 57 -20.39 4.91 41.00
C GLY A 57 -21.40 6.00 40.65
N THR A 58 -22.43 6.12 41.49
CA THR A 58 -23.46 7.17 41.49
C THR A 58 -22.88 8.58 41.59
N GLU A 59 -23.42 9.52 40.80
CA GLU A 59 -24.00 10.77 41.35
C GLU A 59 -24.87 11.49 40.30
N GLN A 60 -26.09 11.84 40.73
CA GLN A 60 -27.13 12.51 39.98
C GLN A 60 -26.84 14.00 39.85
N ILE A 61 -27.11 14.58 38.67
CA ILE A 61 -27.81 15.87 38.61
C ILE A 61 -28.95 15.75 37.59
N ASP A 62 -30.14 15.91 38.13
CA ASP A 62 -31.44 16.02 37.48
C ASP A 62 -31.54 17.33 36.67
N ARG A 63 -32.00 17.24 35.41
CA ARG A 63 -33.28 17.83 34.97
C ARG A 63 -33.44 17.82 33.44
N GLY A 64 -34.50 17.16 33.01
CA GLY A 64 -35.48 17.82 32.14
C GLY A 64 -35.46 17.49 30.64
N THR A 65 -36.50 16.74 30.26
CA THR A 65 -37.16 16.74 28.94
C THR A 65 -36.68 15.70 27.93
N ARG A 66 -37.42 14.58 27.94
CA ARG A 66 -37.59 13.66 26.80
C ARG A 66 -38.12 14.44 25.60
N VAL A 67 -37.31 14.59 24.56
CA VAL A 67 -37.77 14.97 23.21
C VAL A 67 -37.78 13.70 22.36
N THR A 68 -38.98 13.28 21.97
CA THR A 68 -39.22 12.31 20.91
C THR A 68 -38.56 12.80 19.61
N PRO A 69 -37.94 11.95 18.77
CA PRO A 69 -37.44 12.40 17.47
C PRO A 69 -38.65 12.66 16.55
N GLY A 70 -39.09 13.91 16.55
CA GLY A 70 -39.88 14.48 15.45
C GLY A 70 -38.92 14.79 14.31
N ASN A 71 -39.16 14.14 13.18
CA ASN A 71 -38.69 14.60 11.88
C ASN A 71 -39.33 15.98 11.63
N ASP A 72 -38.53 17.04 11.63
CA ASP A 72 -38.67 18.20 10.73
C ASP A 72 -37.45 19.12 10.89
N GLY A 73 -36.93 19.57 9.73
CA GLY A 73 -35.61 20.18 9.60
C GLY A 73 -35.41 21.48 10.38
N ALA A 74 -34.22 21.59 10.98
CA ALA A 74 -33.58 22.85 11.29
C ALA A 74 -32.09 22.73 10.93
N ALA A 75 -31.75 23.24 9.75
CA ALA A 75 -30.37 23.50 9.37
C ALA A 75 -29.79 24.51 10.37
N GLY A 76 -28.91 24.04 11.25
CA GLY A 76 -28.15 24.91 12.14
C GLY A 76 -27.24 25.87 11.37
N PRO A 77 -26.83 26.98 11.99
CA PRO A 77 -26.02 28.00 11.32
C PRO A 77 -24.63 27.43 11.01
N GLY A 78 -24.39 27.17 9.72
CA GLY A 78 -23.10 27.35 9.08
C GLY A 78 -21.91 26.53 9.60
N SER A 79 -22.04 25.20 9.69
CA SER A 79 -20.85 24.37 9.40
C SER A 79 -20.65 24.43 7.88
N GLY A 80 -19.88 25.42 7.40
CA GLY A 80 -19.59 25.69 5.99
C GLY A 80 -18.78 24.60 5.27
N ARG A 81 -19.05 23.32 5.55
CA ARG A 81 -18.44 22.16 4.91
C ARG A 81 -19.43 21.57 3.92
N SER A 82 -19.14 21.73 2.63
CA SER A 82 -19.86 21.03 1.57
C SER A 82 -19.34 19.59 1.47
N PRO A 83 -20.21 18.57 1.55
CA PRO A 83 -19.80 17.17 1.39
C PRO A 83 -19.20 16.96 -0.01
N ARG A 84 -18.08 16.24 -0.09
CA ARG A 84 -17.45 15.82 -1.34
C ARG A 84 -17.31 14.31 -1.36
N SER A 85 -17.79 13.68 -2.44
CA SER A 85 -17.61 12.25 -2.65
C SER A 85 -16.17 11.95 -3.05
N LEU A 86 -15.57 10.92 -2.47
CA LEU A 86 -14.27 10.40 -2.90
C LEU A 86 -14.43 9.58 -4.18
N SER A 87 -13.39 9.51 -5.01
CA SER A 87 -13.38 8.62 -6.18
C SER A 87 -13.27 7.15 -5.77
N ALA A 88 -13.61 6.23 -6.68
CA ALA A 88 -13.43 4.80 -6.45
C ALA A 88 -11.97 4.45 -6.15
N ASN A 89 -11.02 5.07 -6.85
CA ASN A 89 -9.58 4.90 -6.63
C ASN A 89 -9.17 5.41 -5.23
N GLN A 90 -9.59 6.62 -4.84
CA GLN A 90 -9.30 7.15 -3.49
C GLN A 90 -9.82 6.25 -2.37
N ARG A 91 -11.03 5.69 -2.53
CA ARG A 91 -11.56 4.72 -1.56
C ARG A 91 -10.76 3.42 -1.53
N ALA A 92 -10.26 2.95 -2.68
CA ALA A 92 -9.44 1.74 -2.76
C ALA A 92 -8.08 1.94 -2.07
N VAL A 93 -7.40 3.06 -2.36
CA VAL A 93 -6.16 3.47 -1.68
C VAL A 93 -6.39 3.57 -0.17
N GLY A 94 -7.47 4.24 0.26
CA GLY A 94 -7.83 4.35 1.67
C GLY A 94 -7.95 3.00 2.36
N ARG A 95 -8.64 2.03 1.75
CA ARG A 95 -8.74 0.66 2.29
C ARG A 95 -7.38 -0.03 2.39
N ALA A 96 -6.55 0.06 1.35
CA ALA A 96 -5.23 -0.57 1.33
C ALA A 96 -4.29 0.00 2.42
N VAL A 97 -4.27 1.33 2.58
CA VAL A 97 -3.48 2.02 3.61
C VAL A 97 -4.00 1.70 5.01
N SER A 98 -5.32 1.71 5.22
CA SER A 98 -5.89 1.31 6.51
C SER A 98 -5.55 -0.13 6.88
N LEU A 99 -5.65 -1.05 5.93
CA LEU A 99 -5.29 -2.46 6.15
C LEU A 99 -3.80 -2.60 6.49
N SER A 100 -2.92 -1.90 5.77
CA SER A 100 -1.48 -1.87 6.07
C SER A 100 -1.21 -1.45 7.51
N HIS A 101 -1.73 -0.29 7.93
CA HIS A 101 -1.52 0.22 9.30
C HIS A 101 -2.06 -0.70 10.40
N GLN A 102 -3.12 -1.46 10.12
CA GLN A 102 -3.73 -2.36 11.10
C GLN A 102 -2.98 -3.69 11.22
N THR A 103 -2.31 -4.13 10.16
CA THR A 103 -1.84 -5.53 10.05
C THR A 103 -0.33 -5.68 9.91
N VAL A 104 0.39 -4.60 9.63
CA VAL A 104 1.85 -4.63 9.41
C VAL A 104 2.56 -3.94 10.58
N PRO A 105 3.30 -4.70 11.41
CA PRO A 105 4.24 -4.16 12.40
C PRO A 105 5.44 -3.50 11.71
N ALA A 106 5.23 -2.32 11.14
CA ALA A 106 6.21 -1.64 10.32
C ALA A 106 7.31 -0.96 11.14
N ALA A 107 8.55 -1.12 10.71
CA ALA A 107 9.69 -0.30 11.11
C ALA A 107 10.22 0.47 9.88
N TYR A 108 11.01 1.52 10.13
CA TYR A 108 11.55 2.39 9.07
C TYR A 108 13.03 2.67 9.28
N THR A 109 13.79 2.71 8.20
CA THR A 109 15.21 3.10 8.19
C THR A 109 15.51 3.86 6.91
N ALA A 110 16.41 4.84 6.96
CA ALA A 110 16.79 5.61 5.79
C ALA A 110 18.28 5.93 5.76
N VAL A 111 18.83 6.05 4.55
CA VAL A 111 20.22 6.43 4.30
C VAL A 111 20.29 7.58 3.31
N LYS A 112 21.29 8.45 3.48
CA LYS A 112 21.70 9.41 2.44
C LYS A 112 22.63 8.73 1.45
N VAL A 113 22.39 8.94 0.17
CA VAL A 113 23.11 8.34 -0.95
C VAL A 113 23.62 9.46 -1.86
N ASP A 114 24.93 9.50 -2.13
CA ASP A 114 25.52 10.37 -3.15
C ASP A 114 25.25 9.80 -4.54
N VAL A 115 24.14 10.25 -5.12
CA VAL A 115 23.66 9.79 -6.43
C VAL A 115 24.29 10.55 -7.59
N GLY A 116 25.38 11.29 -7.37
CA GLY A 116 26.07 12.06 -8.41
C GLY A 116 26.45 11.21 -9.63
N HIS A 117 27.08 10.06 -9.40
CA HIS A 117 27.46 9.12 -10.46
C HIS A 117 26.25 8.49 -11.14
N ALA A 118 25.26 8.01 -10.38
CA ALA A 118 24.03 7.44 -10.94
C ALA A 118 23.28 8.45 -11.83
N VAL A 119 23.17 9.71 -11.40
CA VAL A 119 22.54 10.77 -12.19
C VAL A 119 23.32 11.06 -13.48
N ALA A 120 24.65 11.08 -13.43
CA ALA A 120 25.47 11.23 -14.62
C ALA A 120 25.30 10.04 -15.59
N ALA A 121 25.34 8.82 -15.08
CA ALA A 121 25.15 7.61 -15.88
C ALA A 121 23.76 7.53 -16.52
N ALA A 122 22.70 7.94 -15.81
CA ALA A 122 21.35 8.03 -16.36
C ALA A 122 21.28 9.02 -17.54
N ARG A 123 21.98 10.16 -17.46
CA ARG A 123 22.11 11.11 -18.58
C ARG A 123 22.86 10.51 -19.76
N ASP A 124 23.90 9.72 -19.50
CA ASP A 124 24.69 9.07 -20.56
C ASP A 124 23.90 7.97 -21.25
N LEU A 125 23.17 7.16 -20.49
CA LEU A 125 22.20 6.20 -21.02
C LEU A 125 21.12 6.90 -21.84
N THR A 126 20.61 8.04 -21.36
CA THR A 126 19.63 8.84 -22.10
C THR A 126 20.13 9.24 -23.48
N ARG A 127 21.38 9.73 -23.57
CA ARG A 127 22.00 10.11 -24.84
C ARG A 127 22.21 8.92 -25.77
N ARG A 128 22.72 7.79 -25.24
CA ARG A 128 23.00 6.58 -26.02
C ARG A 128 21.74 5.90 -26.54
N LEU A 129 20.74 5.76 -25.68
CA LEU A 129 19.50 5.03 -25.98
C LEU A 129 18.44 5.90 -26.66
N ARG A 130 18.64 7.22 -26.73
CA ARG A 130 17.65 8.21 -27.21
C ARG A 130 16.28 8.06 -26.51
N ARG A 131 16.31 7.72 -25.23
CA ARG A 131 15.15 7.49 -24.35
C ARG A 131 15.48 8.05 -22.98
N LEU A 132 14.54 8.75 -22.36
CA LEU A 132 14.76 9.29 -21.02
C LEU A 132 15.00 8.14 -20.03
N VAL A 133 16.15 8.21 -19.36
CA VAL A 133 16.53 7.36 -18.23
C VAL A 133 16.87 8.27 -17.06
N GLY A 134 16.37 7.93 -15.88
CA GLY A 134 16.55 8.67 -14.64
C GLY A 134 17.00 7.77 -13.50
N LEU A 135 17.25 8.41 -12.36
CA LEU A 135 17.56 7.73 -11.11
C LEU A 135 16.51 6.68 -10.68
N PRO A 136 15.19 6.89 -10.89
CA PRO A 136 14.20 5.85 -10.60
C PRO A 136 14.44 4.53 -11.33
N ASP A 137 14.83 4.57 -12.61
CA ASP A 137 15.06 3.37 -13.42
C ASP A 137 16.26 2.58 -12.88
N LEU A 138 17.32 3.30 -12.50
CA LEU A 138 18.51 2.71 -11.87
C LEU A 138 18.19 2.11 -10.50
N LEU A 139 17.40 2.80 -9.68
CA LEU A 139 16.97 2.29 -8.38
C LEU A 139 16.14 1.01 -8.53
N ILE A 140 15.19 0.98 -9.47
CA ILE A 140 14.37 -0.21 -9.69
C ILE A 140 15.23 -1.39 -10.13
N SER A 141 16.16 -1.18 -11.07
CA SER A 141 17.14 -2.20 -11.48
C SER A 141 17.97 -2.69 -10.28
N ALA A 142 18.50 -1.77 -9.46
CA ALA A 142 19.29 -2.10 -8.28
C ALA A 142 18.48 -2.90 -7.25
N VAL A 143 17.26 -2.46 -6.91
CA VAL A 143 16.34 -3.16 -6.00
C VAL A 143 16.09 -4.57 -6.52
N ALA A 144 15.68 -4.73 -7.78
CA ALA A 144 15.33 -6.03 -8.32
C ALA A 144 16.51 -7.02 -8.31
N ARG A 145 17.74 -6.54 -8.59
CA ARG A 145 18.96 -7.37 -8.59
C ARG A 145 19.35 -7.89 -7.21
N LEU A 146 18.90 -7.24 -6.13
CA LEU A 146 19.13 -7.70 -4.76
C LEU A 146 18.21 -8.86 -4.33
N HIS A 147 17.27 -9.30 -5.17
CA HIS A 147 16.34 -10.39 -4.83
C HIS A 147 17.02 -11.68 -4.38
N ARG A 148 18.11 -12.07 -5.04
CA ARG A 148 18.84 -13.31 -4.69
C ARG A 148 19.48 -13.24 -3.31
N ASP A 149 20.04 -12.07 -2.97
CA ASP A 149 20.79 -11.88 -1.73
C ASP A 149 19.87 -11.54 -0.55
N PHE A 150 18.69 -10.97 -0.85
CA PHE A 150 17.71 -10.50 0.13
C PHE A 150 16.29 -11.03 -0.16
N PRO A 151 16.07 -12.36 -0.25
CA PRO A 151 14.81 -12.95 -0.70
C PRO A 151 13.59 -12.56 0.17
N LEU A 152 13.79 -12.40 1.49
CA LEU A 152 12.70 -12.02 2.41
C LEU A 152 12.16 -10.61 2.18
N PHE A 153 12.90 -9.74 1.50
CA PHE A 153 12.45 -8.39 1.13
C PHE A 153 11.36 -8.40 0.06
N PHE A 154 11.21 -9.51 -0.63
CA PHE A 154 10.23 -9.73 -1.69
C PHE A 154 9.14 -10.71 -1.25
N ALA A 155 9.20 -11.20 -0.02
CA ALA A 155 8.31 -12.23 0.48
C ALA A 155 6.93 -11.69 0.86
N ALA A 156 5.98 -12.61 0.96
CA ALA A 156 4.66 -12.39 1.54
C ALA A 156 4.48 -13.33 2.73
N LEU A 157 3.93 -12.85 3.85
CA LEU A 157 3.49 -13.74 4.92
C LEU A 157 2.32 -14.60 4.44
N VAL A 158 2.42 -15.91 4.69
CA VAL A 158 1.34 -16.88 4.47
C VAL A 158 0.55 -17.05 5.76
N ASP A 159 1.25 -17.12 6.89
CA ASP A 159 0.74 -17.18 8.25
C ASP A 159 1.78 -16.59 9.23
N GLU A 160 1.56 -16.70 10.54
CA GLU A 160 2.46 -16.15 11.58
C GLU A 160 3.88 -16.74 11.56
N GLY A 161 4.08 -17.95 11.03
CA GLY A 161 5.37 -18.64 11.04
C GLY A 161 5.99 -18.84 9.66
N THR A 162 5.25 -18.55 8.58
CA THR A 162 5.62 -18.96 7.22
C THR A 162 5.57 -17.78 6.26
N ALA A 163 6.63 -17.65 5.46
CA ALA A 163 6.73 -16.68 4.37
C ALA A 163 6.87 -17.39 3.02
N SER A 164 6.20 -16.86 2.01
CA SER A 164 6.36 -17.27 0.61
C SER A 164 7.31 -16.29 -0.09
N VAL A 165 8.39 -16.81 -0.66
CA VAL A 165 9.36 -16.03 -1.44
C VAL A 165 9.06 -16.24 -2.93
N PRO A 166 8.91 -15.18 -3.74
CA PRO A 166 8.68 -15.30 -5.17
C PRO A 166 9.95 -15.76 -5.91
N GLU A 167 9.79 -16.50 -7.01
CA GLU A 167 10.92 -16.93 -7.85
C GLU A 167 11.59 -15.77 -8.60
N SER A 168 10.86 -14.69 -8.84
CA SER A 168 11.36 -13.51 -9.55
C SER A 168 10.85 -12.21 -8.91
N PRO A 169 11.66 -11.14 -8.90
CA PRO A 169 11.24 -9.87 -8.34
C PRO A 169 10.26 -9.15 -9.28
N HIS A 170 9.11 -8.77 -8.74
CA HIS A 170 8.10 -7.95 -9.42
C HIS A 170 7.99 -6.60 -8.71
N VAL A 171 8.51 -5.54 -9.31
CA VAL A 171 8.62 -4.24 -8.64
C VAL A 171 7.39 -3.40 -8.96
N GLY A 172 6.54 -3.17 -7.96
CA GLY A 172 5.48 -2.16 -8.02
C GLY A 172 6.08 -0.76 -7.94
N VAL A 173 5.59 0.18 -8.73
CA VAL A 173 6.10 1.56 -8.73
C VAL A 173 4.96 2.54 -8.55
N THR A 174 5.04 3.42 -7.55
CA THR A 174 3.98 4.41 -7.33
C THR A 174 3.99 5.47 -8.42
N ILE A 175 2.81 5.71 -9.00
CA ILE A 175 2.57 6.81 -9.95
C ILE A 175 1.34 7.57 -9.45
N ASP A 176 1.58 8.75 -8.90
CA ASP A 176 0.53 9.69 -8.51
C ASP A 176 0.58 10.91 -9.44
N LEU A 177 -0.54 11.16 -10.12
CA LEU A 177 -0.70 12.30 -11.03
C LEU A 177 -1.77 13.29 -10.52
N GLY A 178 -2.10 13.23 -9.23
CA GLY A 178 -3.11 14.09 -8.59
C GLY A 178 -4.56 13.69 -8.87
N ALA A 179 -4.83 12.97 -9.97
CA ALA A 179 -6.13 12.37 -10.27
C ALA A 179 -6.32 10.97 -9.64
N GLY A 180 -5.27 10.42 -9.05
CA GLY A 180 -5.27 9.11 -8.40
C GLY A 180 -3.87 8.49 -8.34
N LEU A 181 -3.68 7.63 -7.34
CA LEU A 181 -2.47 6.83 -7.15
C LEU A 181 -2.65 5.47 -7.84
N TYR A 182 -1.66 5.08 -8.63
CA TYR A 182 -1.55 3.73 -9.21
C TYR A 182 -0.22 3.10 -8.77
N VAL A 183 -0.20 1.77 -8.70
CA VAL A 183 1.02 1.00 -8.40
C VAL A 183 1.22 -0.09 -9.46
N PRO A 184 1.53 0.29 -10.72
CA PRO A 184 1.81 -0.69 -11.75
C PRO A 184 3.09 -1.49 -11.46
N VAL A 185 3.12 -2.72 -11.95
CA VAL A 185 4.14 -3.72 -11.63
C VAL A 185 5.04 -3.97 -12.83
N ILE A 186 6.35 -3.78 -12.64
CA ILE A 186 7.38 -4.23 -13.58
C ILE A 186 7.67 -5.69 -13.25
N ARG A 187 7.14 -6.60 -14.05
CA ARG A 187 7.35 -8.05 -13.90
C ARG A 187 8.79 -8.43 -14.22
N ASP A 188 9.28 -9.49 -13.58
CA ASP A 188 10.63 -10.03 -13.77
C ASP A 188 11.72 -8.95 -13.85
N ALA A 189 11.66 -7.96 -12.94
CA ALA A 189 12.50 -6.77 -13.02
C ALA A 189 14.00 -7.10 -12.89
N GLY A 190 14.34 -8.24 -12.31
CA GLY A 190 15.72 -8.69 -12.11
C GLY A 190 16.42 -9.14 -13.40
N THR A 191 15.67 -9.46 -14.46
CA THR A 191 16.22 -9.86 -15.76
C THR A 191 16.16 -8.74 -16.81
N LYS A 192 15.53 -7.61 -16.49
CA LYS A 192 15.35 -6.49 -17.39
C LYS A 192 16.55 -5.56 -17.36
N SER A 193 16.90 -5.03 -18.53
CA SER A 193 17.82 -3.91 -18.64
C SER A 193 17.16 -2.62 -18.14
N VAL A 194 17.98 -1.65 -17.72
CA VAL A 194 17.51 -0.29 -17.38
C VAL A 194 16.72 0.35 -18.54
N ALA A 195 17.08 0.03 -19.79
CA ALA A 195 16.39 0.52 -20.97
C ALA A 195 14.95 0.01 -21.09
N GLU A 196 14.70 -1.25 -20.73
CA GLU A 196 13.37 -1.86 -20.71
C GLU A 196 12.54 -1.30 -19.55
N ILE A 197 13.13 -1.20 -18.36
CA ILE A 197 12.51 -0.59 -17.17
C ILE A 197 12.04 0.84 -17.48
N ALA A 198 12.92 1.67 -18.08
CA ALA A 198 12.59 3.03 -18.47
C ALA A 198 11.47 3.09 -19.52
N GLY A 199 11.43 2.12 -20.44
CA GLY A 199 10.36 1.98 -21.43
C GLY A 199 9.00 1.71 -20.78
N GLU A 200 8.94 0.74 -19.88
CA GLU A 200 7.71 0.38 -19.15
C GLU A 200 7.23 1.52 -18.26
N LEU A 201 8.14 2.19 -17.52
CA LEU A 201 7.76 3.35 -16.71
C LEU A 201 7.20 4.50 -17.55
N ALA A 202 7.76 4.75 -18.74
CA ALA A 202 7.22 5.76 -19.64
C ALA A 202 5.82 5.40 -20.13
N GLU A 203 5.56 4.11 -20.41
CA GLU A 203 4.23 3.64 -20.77
C GLU A 203 3.24 3.77 -19.60
N TYR A 204 3.63 3.35 -18.40
CA TYR A 204 2.82 3.42 -17.19
C TYR A 204 2.43 4.87 -16.86
N ARG A 205 3.32 5.84 -17.04
CA ARG A 205 2.98 7.27 -16.89
C ARG A 205 1.87 7.69 -17.86
N ARG A 206 1.92 7.24 -19.13
CA ARG A 206 0.86 7.53 -20.12
C ARG A 206 -0.45 6.81 -19.81
N LEU A 207 -0.40 5.60 -19.24
CA LEU A 207 -1.60 4.87 -18.81
C LEU A 207 -2.24 5.52 -17.60
N ALA A 208 -1.44 5.97 -16.63
CA ALA A 208 -1.91 6.68 -15.44
C ALA A 208 -2.66 7.97 -15.81
N GLN A 209 -2.15 8.74 -16.79
CA GLN A 209 -2.83 9.94 -17.30
C GLN A 209 -4.20 9.64 -17.91
N ARG A 210 -4.37 8.46 -18.50
CA ARG A 210 -5.59 8.04 -19.19
C ARG A 210 -6.50 7.16 -18.33
N GLY A 211 -6.07 6.77 -17.13
CA GLY A 211 -6.76 5.77 -16.29
C GLY A 211 -6.87 4.40 -16.97
N GLY A 212 -5.93 4.06 -17.86
CA GLY A 212 -6.06 2.93 -18.79
C GLY A 212 -5.35 1.64 -18.37
N PHE A 213 -5.02 1.47 -17.09
CA PHE A 213 -4.36 0.25 -16.62
C PHE A 213 -5.28 -0.94 -16.67
N ARG A 214 -4.73 -2.09 -17.05
CA ARG A 214 -5.37 -3.39 -16.88
C ARG A 214 -5.08 -3.94 -15.48
N GLU A 215 -5.93 -4.83 -15.00
CA GLU A 215 -5.80 -5.44 -13.68
C GLU A 215 -4.46 -6.17 -13.52
N GLU A 216 -4.02 -6.87 -14.56
CA GLU A 216 -2.76 -7.62 -14.55
C GLU A 216 -1.53 -6.72 -14.47
N GLN A 217 -1.67 -5.44 -14.82
CA GLN A 217 -0.58 -4.46 -14.68
C GLN A 217 -0.49 -3.90 -13.26
N LEU A 218 -1.53 -4.06 -12.43
CA LEU A 218 -1.61 -3.52 -11.07
C LEU A 218 -1.49 -4.60 -9.99
N ALA A 219 -1.32 -5.87 -10.36
CA ALA A 219 -1.34 -7.01 -9.46
C ALA A 219 -0.01 -7.79 -9.46
N GLY A 220 0.28 -8.44 -8.34
CA GLY A 220 1.42 -9.36 -8.21
C GLY A 220 2.78 -8.69 -7.99
N GLY A 221 2.80 -7.44 -7.50
CA GLY A 221 4.05 -6.82 -7.06
C GLY A 221 4.55 -7.45 -5.76
N THR A 222 5.85 -7.70 -5.66
CA THR A 222 6.52 -8.34 -4.52
C THR A 222 7.22 -7.34 -3.61
N ILE A 223 7.58 -6.17 -4.16
CA ILE A 223 8.14 -5.02 -3.44
C ILE A 223 7.65 -3.75 -4.12
N VAL A 224 7.47 -2.66 -3.37
CA VAL A 224 7.08 -1.36 -3.93
C VAL A 224 8.19 -0.34 -3.83
N VAL A 225 8.45 0.36 -4.93
CA VAL A 225 9.27 1.58 -4.97
C VAL A 225 8.33 2.78 -5.06
N THR A 226 8.40 3.67 -4.08
CA THR A 226 7.72 4.96 -4.10
C THR A 226 8.68 6.08 -4.48
N LEU A 227 8.24 6.92 -5.41
CA LEU A 227 9.06 7.96 -5.99
C LEU A 227 8.54 9.33 -5.57
N HIS A 228 9.40 10.12 -4.93
CA HIS A 228 9.08 11.48 -4.50
C HIS A 228 9.89 12.46 -5.34
N HIS A 229 9.27 12.96 -6.40
CA HIS A 229 9.94 13.77 -7.42
C HIS A 229 10.02 15.26 -7.05
N ASP A 230 9.18 15.73 -6.14
CA ASP A 230 9.12 17.14 -5.76
C ASP A 230 10.36 17.57 -4.99
N ALA A 231 10.91 18.71 -5.40
CA ALA A 231 12.04 19.32 -4.73
C ALA A 231 11.69 19.68 -3.28
N GLY A 232 12.64 19.52 -2.36
CA GLY A 232 12.44 19.83 -0.96
C GLY A 232 11.79 18.72 -0.14
N ILE A 233 11.30 17.63 -0.76
CA ILE A 233 10.90 16.43 -0.02
C ILE A 233 12.15 15.72 0.48
N VAL A 234 12.42 15.84 1.78
CA VAL A 234 13.61 15.28 2.44
C VAL A 234 13.38 13.87 2.99
N MET A 235 12.13 13.51 3.26
CA MET A 235 11.75 12.22 3.80
C MET A 235 10.30 11.92 3.45
N ALA A 236 10.05 10.70 3.02
CA ALA A 236 8.70 10.14 2.90
C ALA A 236 8.77 8.68 3.34
N VAL A 237 7.94 8.33 4.32
CA VAL A 237 7.86 6.96 4.84
C VAL A 237 6.92 6.17 3.93
N PRO A 238 7.42 5.17 3.18
CA PRO A 238 6.58 4.41 2.28
C PRO A 238 5.60 3.53 3.05
N ILE A 239 4.40 3.34 2.50
CA ILE A 239 3.43 2.38 3.03
C ILE A 239 3.73 1.01 2.43
N ILE A 240 3.80 -0.01 3.30
CA ILE A 240 3.94 -1.41 2.87
C ILE A 240 2.56 -1.88 2.42
N PHE A 241 2.38 -2.22 1.15
CA PHE A 241 1.09 -2.69 0.69
C PHE A 241 0.80 -4.10 1.24
N PRO A 242 -0.48 -4.41 1.56
CA PRO A 242 -0.85 -5.73 2.06
C PRO A 242 -0.33 -6.85 1.14
N GLY A 243 0.28 -7.88 1.76
CA GLY A 243 0.91 -8.99 1.04
C GLY A 243 2.36 -8.76 0.60
N GLN A 244 2.98 -7.63 0.99
CA GLN A 244 4.40 -7.36 0.73
C GLN A 244 5.17 -7.19 2.04
N ALA A 245 6.47 -7.53 2.02
CA ALA A 245 7.34 -7.40 3.19
C ALA A 245 7.84 -5.96 3.42
N CYS A 246 8.03 -5.19 2.36
CA CYS A 246 8.65 -3.87 2.47
C CYS A 246 8.30 -2.95 1.30
N ALA A 247 8.64 -1.68 1.47
CA ALA A 247 8.57 -0.67 0.42
C ALA A 247 9.75 0.31 0.54
N VAL A 248 10.31 0.70 -0.59
CA VAL A 248 11.47 1.59 -0.73
C VAL A 248 11.01 2.96 -1.18
N ALA A 249 11.48 4.03 -0.55
CA ALA A 249 11.23 5.40 -0.96
C ALA A 249 12.49 6.04 -1.52
N LEU A 250 12.34 6.83 -2.58
CA LEU A 250 13.41 7.66 -3.15
C LEU A 250 12.97 9.12 -3.21
N THR A 251 13.76 10.01 -2.61
CA THR A 251 13.55 11.45 -2.75
C THR A 251 14.21 12.02 -4.01
N SER A 252 13.76 13.20 -4.42
CA SER A 252 14.42 13.97 -5.48
C SER A 252 15.88 14.21 -5.13
N PRO A 253 16.83 14.11 -6.07
CA PRO A 253 18.21 14.51 -5.83
C PRO A 253 18.32 16.00 -5.47
N GLN A 254 19.10 16.32 -4.43
CA GLN A 254 19.36 17.67 -3.96
C GLN A 254 20.86 17.94 -3.90
N ARG A 255 21.25 19.21 -3.97
CA ARG A 255 22.65 19.62 -3.88
C ARG A 255 23.04 19.82 -2.42
N GLU A 256 24.05 19.09 -1.97
CA GLU A 256 24.69 19.26 -0.67
C GLU A 256 26.17 19.59 -0.88
N GLY A 257 26.48 20.89 -1.03
CA GLY A 257 27.79 21.35 -1.46
C GLY A 257 28.09 20.85 -2.88
N GLU A 258 29.23 20.17 -3.04
CA GLU A 258 29.64 19.58 -4.32
C GLU A 258 28.93 18.25 -4.65
N ARG A 259 28.20 17.65 -3.70
CA ARG A 259 27.55 16.34 -3.86
C ARG A 259 26.10 16.47 -4.30
N THR A 260 25.63 15.46 -5.05
CA THR A 260 24.21 15.32 -5.39
C THR A 260 23.65 14.18 -4.56
N VAL A 261 22.85 14.49 -3.55
CA VAL A 261 22.38 13.52 -2.57
C VAL A 261 20.89 13.25 -2.74
N ALA A 262 20.49 11.99 -2.62
CA ALA A 262 19.10 11.58 -2.43
C ALA A 262 18.98 10.74 -1.14
N VAL A 263 17.79 10.71 -0.55
CA VAL A 263 17.48 9.83 0.58
C VAL A 263 16.79 8.59 0.04
N VAL A 264 17.30 7.42 0.43
CA VAL A 264 16.65 6.13 0.22
C VAL A 264 16.11 5.65 1.56
N GLY A 265 14.79 5.55 1.66
CA GLY A 265 14.08 5.04 2.83
C GLY A 265 13.54 3.64 2.60
N LEU A 266 13.40 2.86 3.66
CA LEU A 266 12.83 1.52 3.65
C LEU A 266 11.87 1.37 4.82
N SER A 267 10.59 1.15 4.52
CA SER A 267 9.64 0.60 5.49
C SER A 267 9.63 -0.91 5.33
N TYR A 268 9.69 -1.65 6.43
CA TYR A 268 9.69 -3.11 6.42
C TYR A 268 8.85 -3.71 7.54
N ASP A 269 8.25 -4.86 7.27
CA ASP A 269 7.51 -5.66 8.24
C ASP A 269 8.50 -6.39 9.15
N HIS A 270 8.49 -6.06 10.44
CA HIS A 270 9.45 -6.60 11.40
C HIS A 270 9.23 -8.10 11.69
N ARG A 271 8.13 -8.69 11.23
CA ARG A 271 7.94 -10.15 11.26
C ARG A 271 8.84 -10.88 10.25
N LEU A 272 9.19 -10.22 9.14
CA LEU A 272 9.99 -10.81 8.06
C LEU A 272 11.43 -10.31 8.03
N ILE A 273 11.66 -9.05 8.40
CA ILE A 273 12.94 -8.37 8.20
C ILE A 273 13.41 -7.77 9.51
N ASN A 274 14.62 -8.13 9.94
CA ASN A 274 15.24 -7.53 11.11
C ASN A 274 15.99 -6.24 10.75
N GLY A 275 16.20 -5.37 11.74
CA GLY A 275 16.87 -4.09 11.54
C GLY A 275 18.29 -4.20 10.95
N ARG A 276 19.04 -5.27 11.27
CA ARG A 276 20.35 -5.52 10.65
C ARG A 276 20.23 -5.81 9.15
N ASP A 277 19.28 -6.63 8.76
CA ASP A 277 19.06 -6.98 7.35
C ASP A 277 18.61 -5.76 6.55
N ALA A 278 17.74 -4.92 7.14
CA ALA A 278 17.32 -3.64 6.58
C ALA A 278 18.51 -2.71 6.30
N VAL A 279 19.46 -2.62 7.25
CA VAL A 279 20.69 -1.84 7.07
C VAL A 279 21.57 -2.40 5.96
N LEU A 280 21.76 -3.72 5.91
CA LEU A 280 22.57 -4.37 4.87
C LEU A 280 21.96 -4.18 3.47
N PHE A 281 20.64 -4.28 3.34
CA PHE A 281 19.93 -4.02 2.08
C PHE A 281 20.10 -2.56 1.63
N LEU A 282 19.94 -1.60 2.54
CA LEU A 282 20.14 -0.17 2.23
C LEU A 282 21.61 0.15 1.91
N GLN A 283 22.56 -0.52 2.55
CA GLN A 283 23.99 -0.40 2.22
C GLN A 283 24.30 -0.93 0.82
N ALA A 284 23.77 -2.10 0.45
CA ALA A 284 23.93 -2.66 -0.90
C ALA A 284 23.33 -1.73 -1.98
N LEU A 285 22.15 -1.15 -1.72
CA LEU A 285 21.57 -0.13 -2.59
C LEU A 285 22.43 1.13 -2.68
N LYS A 286 22.92 1.62 -1.54
CA LYS A 286 23.81 2.79 -1.48
C LYS A 286 25.08 2.56 -2.30
N GLU A 287 25.76 1.43 -2.10
CA GLU A 287 26.96 1.07 -2.84
C GLU A 287 26.71 1.01 -4.35
N THR A 288 25.57 0.42 -4.76
CA THR A 288 25.18 0.34 -6.17
C THR A 288 24.94 1.72 -6.79
N LEU A 289 24.32 2.64 -6.05
CA LEU A 289 23.95 3.97 -6.54
C LEU A 289 25.08 5.02 -6.45
N GLU A 290 26.00 4.86 -5.50
CA GLU A 290 27.20 5.71 -5.36
C GLU A 290 28.32 5.25 -6.29
N GLY A 291 28.35 3.95 -6.61
CA GLY A 291 29.31 3.35 -7.52
C GLY A 291 29.22 3.95 -8.93
N THR A 292 30.34 3.88 -9.66
CA THR A 292 30.31 4.11 -11.11
C THR A 292 29.60 2.91 -11.74
N PRO A 293 28.52 3.10 -12.52
CA PRO A 293 27.82 1.99 -13.13
C PRO A 293 28.77 1.17 -14.01
N SER A 294 28.98 -0.10 -13.64
CA SER A 294 29.69 -1.04 -14.50
C SER A 294 28.83 -1.36 -15.73
N GLU A 295 29.47 -1.74 -16.83
CA GLU A 295 28.76 -2.23 -18.02
C GLU A 295 27.92 -3.46 -17.62
N GLY A 296 26.63 -3.27 -17.40
CA GLY A 296 25.74 -4.33 -16.92
C GLY A 296 24.59 -3.90 -16.01
N LEU A 297 24.54 -2.63 -15.57
CA LEU A 297 23.36 -2.04 -14.92
C LEU A 297 22.16 -1.89 -15.88
#